data_AF-A0A242CTY0-F1
#
_entry.id   AF-A0A242CTY0-F1
#
_cell.length_a   1.000
_cell.length_b   1.000
_cell.length_c   1.000
_cell.angle_alpha   90.00
_cell.angle_beta   90.00
_cell.angle_gamma   90.00
#
_symmetry.space_group_name_H-M   'P 1'
#
loop_
_entity.id
_entity.type
_entity.pdbx_description
1 polymer ?
#
loop_
_entity_poly.entity_id
_entity_poly.type
_entity_poly.pdbx_seq_one_letter_code
_entity_poly.pdbx_strand_id
1 'polypeptide(L)'
;VSKEQMSYVYNTINIEKILEKQPLAEDKQQLIVKRGFLQFESSGIIEYALNINCLRKKLFSKKEVSKDSTVVQYASFYVDDELFLKISVDNMYLGWISQKYVIPKEISTQRIEDFHGFATVSRFLNYPIWKDIKTNTKKDKIISYVRPFKNRYFEIEKVAYTDAGRYFYVKYNQKPLGWVSPRPLMRIHETSRYSPINSYFMRRTKKLETIEPVYFTDLVESTNFYGKIKNIPNIELWSAPKGITGSESIPFSEEYLEQPFKISEISYVGSNKFYKLLLNNDTSIGYIDSKFIIEISEEDFKEADDKAEKKLDTNFVLPKVDLGFQKVPFLDKNYFNIVNMGRLSPEKNQKNLIEAFSEFRLENPKSRLYILGKGPLEKELIQCIKDTNQEGSVFMLGHLSSPFNFIKETDLFVLPSYYEGQPMVLLESMTLGMKILASNIPANINVLGKEEEYGLLTKGTSTEDIKDGLLRAWSYKGDFTSFDPYKYNKEAIKSFYNEIN
;
A
#
# COMPACT_ATOMS: atom_id res chain seq x y z
N VAL A 1 30.59 -18.62 -24.47
CA VAL A 1 30.16 -17.86 -23.28
C VAL A 1 31.42 -17.32 -22.61
N SER A 2 31.58 -16.00 -22.46
CA SER A 2 32.78 -15.44 -21.84
C SER A 2 32.86 -15.80 -20.34
N LYS A 3 34.04 -15.70 -19.71
CA LYS A 3 34.24 -15.92 -18.27
C LYS A 3 33.34 -15.02 -17.41
N GLU A 4 33.02 -13.82 -17.91
CA GLU A 4 32.08 -12.86 -17.31
C GLU A 4 30.61 -13.20 -17.59
N GLN A 5 30.29 -13.84 -18.72
CA GLN A 5 28.94 -14.37 -18.95
C GLN A 5 28.66 -15.66 -18.16
N MET A 6 29.71 -16.39 -17.76
CA MET A 6 29.62 -17.55 -16.87
C MET A 6 29.67 -17.19 -15.38
N SER A 7 29.90 -15.92 -15.00
CA SER A 7 30.09 -15.54 -13.59
C SER A 7 28.82 -15.63 -12.75
N TYR A 8 27.66 -15.83 -13.39
CA TYR A 8 26.38 -16.06 -12.73
C TYR A 8 25.87 -17.46 -13.08
N VAL A 9 26.51 -18.49 -12.51
CA VAL A 9 25.92 -19.83 -12.49
C VAL A 9 24.60 -19.71 -11.73
N TYR A 10 23.49 -20.18 -12.32
CA TYR A 10 22.13 -20.03 -11.79
C TYR A 10 21.96 -20.53 -10.35
N ASN A 11 22.85 -21.41 -9.88
CA ASN A 11 22.84 -22.01 -8.54
C ASN A 11 23.86 -21.38 -7.58
N THR A 12 24.44 -20.22 -7.89
CA THR A 12 25.33 -19.50 -6.97
C THR A 12 24.61 -18.40 -6.20
N ILE A 13 25.05 -18.14 -4.99
CA ILE A 13 24.49 -17.16 -4.07
C ILE A 13 25.29 -15.86 -4.16
N ASN A 14 24.60 -14.71 -4.13
CA ASN A 14 25.27 -13.41 -3.99
C ASN A 14 25.55 -13.11 -2.50
N ILE A 15 26.70 -13.57 -2.01
CA ILE A 15 27.10 -13.50 -0.59
C ILE A 15 27.20 -12.05 -0.12
N GLU A 16 27.80 -11.17 -0.94
CA GLU A 16 27.93 -9.75 -0.63
C GLU A 16 26.56 -9.12 -0.41
N LYS A 17 25.61 -9.34 -1.32
CA LYS A 17 24.24 -8.81 -1.17
C LYS A 17 23.53 -9.28 0.11
N ILE A 18 23.81 -10.50 0.57
CA ILE A 18 23.16 -11.07 1.76
C ILE A 18 23.80 -10.56 3.06
N LEU A 19 25.13 -10.41 3.08
CA LEU A 19 25.89 -10.03 4.27
C LEU A 19 26.12 -8.52 4.38
N GLU A 20 26.02 -7.76 3.28
CA GLU A 20 26.20 -6.31 3.28
C GLU A 20 25.10 -5.61 4.09
N LYS A 21 25.53 -4.73 5.01
CA LYS A 21 24.70 -3.67 5.55
C LYS A 21 24.44 -2.65 4.43
N GLN A 22 23.47 -2.93 3.56
CA GLN A 22 23.04 -1.92 2.61
C GLN A 22 22.49 -0.70 3.37
N PRO A 23 22.93 0.52 3.03
CA PRO A 23 22.33 1.72 3.60
C PRO A 23 20.84 1.70 3.31
N LEU A 24 20.06 2.13 4.30
CA LEU A 24 18.62 2.27 4.20
C LEU A 24 18.27 2.93 2.87
N ALA A 25 17.37 2.28 2.11
CA ALA A 25 16.58 3.03 1.16
C ALA A 25 15.86 4.10 2.01
N GLU A 26 16.35 5.34 1.94
CA GLU A 26 15.66 6.51 2.48
C GLU A 26 14.32 6.63 1.76
N ASP A 27 13.32 5.89 2.25
CA ASP A 27 11.97 5.86 1.68
C ASP A 27 11.15 7.08 2.15
N LYS A 28 11.83 8.24 2.23
CA LYS A 28 11.22 9.57 2.14
C LYS A 28 11.30 10.14 0.71
N GLN A 29 12.00 9.47 -0.22
CA GLN A 29 12.31 9.99 -1.56
C GLN A 29 11.43 9.37 -2.66
N GLN A 30 10.10 9.39 -2.48
CA GLN A 30 9.21 8.96 -3.56
C GLN A 30 8.98 10.08 -4.58
N LEU A 31 9.41 9.83 -5.82
CA LEU A 31 8.99 10.61 -6.97
C LEU A 31 7.49 10.39 -7.19
N ILE A 32 6.67 11.39 -6.90
CA ILE A 32 5.22 11.34 -7.11
C ILE A 32 4.92 11.94 -8.48
N VAL A 33 4.52 11.12 -9.44
CA VAL A 33 4.13 11.59 -10.79
C VAL A 33 2.66 12.02 -10.76
N LYS A 34 2.41 13.34 -10.86
CA LYS A 34 1.07 13.92 -10.87
C LYS A 34 1.04 15.15 -11.76
N ARG A 35 0.07 15.19 -12.68
CA ARG A 35 -0.19 16.37 -13.50
C ARG A 35 -1.08 17.36 -12.74
N GLY A 36 -0.65 18.62 -12.62
CA GLY A 36 -1.39 19.69 -11.94
C GLY A 36 -1.26 21.02 -12.67
N PHE A 37 -2.26 21.90 -12.52
CA PHE A 37 -2.19 23.28 -13.02
C PHE A 37 -1.93 24.21 -11.83
N LEU A 38 -0.89 25.02 -11.94
CA LEU A 38 -0.41 25.92 -10.90
C LEU A 38 -0.37 27.34 -11.44
N GLN A 39 -0.18 28.30 -10.54
CA GLN A 39 0.13 29.69 -10.83
C GLN A 39 1.27 30.13 -9.93
N PHE A 40 2.12 31.04 -10.39
CA PHE A 40 3.13 31.65 -9.52
C PHE A 40 2.45 32.53 -8.47
N GLU A 41 2.97 32.52 -7.24
CA GLU A 41 2.44 33.36 -6.16
C GLU A 41 2.64 34.86 -6.48
N SER A 42 3.81 35.19 -7.02
CA SER A 42 4.20 36.52 -7.49
C SER A 42 5.07 36.44 -8.74
N SER A 43 5.05 37.48 -9.58
CA SER A 43 6.06 37.67 -10.62
C SER A 43 7.43 37.95 -9.99
N GLY A 44 8.51 37.49 -10.60
CA GLY A 44 9.87 37.72 -10.10
C GLY A 44 10.86 36.66 -10.54
N ILE A 45 12.01 36.61 -9.87
CA ILE A 45 13.06 35.62 -10.15
C ILE A 45 12.84 34.40 -9.27
N ILE A 46 12.79 33.22 -9.89
CA ILE A 46 12.77 31.94 -9.19
C ILE A 46 14.05 31.16 -9.45
N GLU A 47 14.33 30.22 -8.55
CA GLU A 47 15.41 29.25 -8.68
C GLU A 47 14.84 27.90 -9.12
N TYR A 48 15.54 27.26 -10.07
CA TYR A 48 15.16 25.95 -10.59
C TYR A 48 16.37 25.04 -10.85
N ALA A 49 16.20 23.74 -10.66
CA ALA A 49 17.20 22.73 -10.98
C ALA A 49 16.78 21.97 -12.25
N LEU A 50 17.70 21.71 -13.18
CA LEU A 50 17.38 21.07 -14.47
C LEU A 50 16.89 19.62 -14.32
N ASN A 51 17.42 18.91 -13.33
CA ASN A 51 17.13 17.51 -13.04
C ASN A 51 17.34 17.19 -11.54
N ILE A 52 16.95 15.97 -11.13
CA ILE A 52 17.04 15.53 -9.72
C ILE A 52 18.49 15.50 -9.22
N ASN A 53 19.48 15.22 -10.07
CA ASN A 53 20.89 15.24 -9.65
C ASN A 53 21.37 16.66 -9.33
N CYS A 54 20.96 17.66 -10.11
CA CYS A 54 21.21 19.07 -9.79
C CYS A 54 20.53 19.47 -8.48
N LEU A 55 19.29 19.01 -8.27
CA LEU A 55 18.53 19.24 -7.05
C LEU A 55 19.27 18.70 -5.81
N ARG A 56 19.70 17.44 -5.84
CA ARG A 56 20.47 16.79 -4.77
C ARG A 56 21.80 17.49 -4.47
N LYS A 57 22.44 18.07 -5.50
CA LYS A 57 23.69 18.82 -5.37
C LYS A 57 23.48 20.31 -5.05
N LYS A 58 22.22 20.74 -4.83
CA LYS A 58 21.84 22.15 -4.61
C LYS A 58 22.36 23.10 -5.70
N LEU A 59 22.37 22.62 -6.96
CA LEU A 59 22.77 23.38 -8.14
C LEU A 59 21.54 23.98 -8.82
N PHE A 60 21.35 25.30 -8.68
CA PHE A 60 20.18 26.02 -9.18
C PHE A 60 20.56 27.06 -10.24
N SER A 61 19.70 27.18 -11.25
CA SER A 61 19.66 28.26 -12.23
C SER A 61 18.55 29.23 -11.87
N LYS A 62 18.64 30.48 -12.35
CA LYS A 62 17.61 31.52 -12.12
C LYS A 62 16.81 31.79 -13.38
N LYS A 63 15.51 32.04 -13.23
CA LYS A 63 14.62 32.45 -14.32
C LYS A 63 13.62 33.49 -13.81
N GLU A 64 13.40 34.53 -14.60
CA GLU A 64 12.30 35.47 -14.36
C GLU A 64 10.97 34.88 -14.85
N VAL A 65 9.93 34.99 -14.04
CA VAL A 65 8.60 34.44 -14.29
C VAL A 65 7.52 35.46 -14.02
N SER A 66 6.41 35.33 -14.73
CA SER A 66 5.21 36.15 -14.52
C SER A 66 4.14 35.35 -13.79
N LYS A 67 3.37 36.02 -12.92
CA LYS A 67 2.17 35.47 -12.29
C LYS A 67 1.14 34.95 -13.32
N ASP A 68 1.10 35.54 -14.49
CA ASP A 68 0.17 35.18 -15.57
C ASP A 68 0.63 33.98 -16.42
N SER A 69 1.86 33.50 -16.21
CA SER A 69 2.39 32.36 -16.95
C SER A 69 1.59 31.08 -16.66
N THR A 70 1.45 30.25 -17.69
CA THR A 70 0.83 28.93 -17.54
C THR A 70 1.82 27.96 -16.90
N VAL A 71 1.55 27.52 -15.68
CA VAL A 71 2.42 26.55 -14.97
C VAL A 71 1.76 25.18 -14.91
N VAL A 72 2.44 24.17 -15.44
CA VAL A 72 1.98 22.77 -15.38
C VAL A 72 2.99 21.94 -14.60
N GLN A 73 2.53 21.33 -13.52
CA GLN A 73 3.27 20.33 -12.76
C GLN A 73 3.16 18.97 -13.44
N TYR A 74 4.24 18.18 -13.41
CA TYR A 74 4.31 16.80 -13.86
C TYR A 74 4.66 15.81 -12.76
N ALA A 75 5.45 16.23 -11.77
CA ALA A 75 5.87 15.39 -10.65
C ALA A 75 6.23 16.24 -9.42
N SER A 76 6.39 15.59 -8.27
CA SER A 76 6.93 16.18 -7.05
C SER A 76 7.93 15.24 -6.37
N PHE A 77 8.87 15.80 -5.64
CA PHE A 77 9.99 15.08 -5.00
C PHE A 77 10.47 15.86 -3.77
N TYR A 78 10.66 15.18 -2.64
CA TYR A 78 11.19 15.79 -1.43
C TYR A 78 12.73 15.73 -1.39
N VAL A 79 13.36 16.82 -0.97
CA VAL A 79 14.80 16.90 -0.64
C VAL A 79 14.94 17.69 0.64
N ASP A 80 15.61 17.13 1.66
CA ASP A 80 15.81 17.76 2.97
C ASP A 80 14.50 18.34 3.57
N ASP A 81 13.42 17.56 3.52
CA ASP A 81 12.04 17.93 3.93
C ASP A 81 11.39 19.10 3.16
N GLU A 82 12.03 19.63 2.10
CA GLU A 82 11.44 20.61 1.18
C GLU A 82 10.83 19.92 -0.05
N LEU A 83 9.60 20.31 -0.42
CA LEU A 83 8.93 19.78 -1.62
C LEU A 83 9.33 20.53 -2.88
N PHE A 84 9.88 19.80 -3.84
CA PHE A 84 10.19 20.29 -5.18
C PHE A 84 9.21 19.76 -6.22
N LEU A 85 8.88 20.58 -7.21
CA LEU A 85 7.89 20.31 -8.25
C LEU A 85 8.56 20.34 -9.62
N LYS A 86 8.38 19.28 -10.41
CA LYS A 86 8.79 19.23 -11.81
C LYS A 86 7.75 19.96 -12.66
N ILE A 87 8.13 21.05 -13.31
CA ILE A 87 7.19 21.92 -14.01
C ILE A 87 7.58 22.26 -15.46
N SER A 88 6.58 22.70 -16.22
CA SER A 88 6.75 23.56 -17.39
C SER A 88 6.11 24.92 -17.13
N VAL A 89 6.64 25.92 -17.82
CA VAL A 89 6.13 27.30 -17.84
C VAL A 89 5.88 27.65 -19.30
N ASP A 90 4.66 28.06 -19.63
CA ASP A 90 4.23 28.43 -20.99
C ASP A 90 4.56 27.34 -22.02
N ASN A 91 4.26 26.08 -21.64
CA ASN A 91 4.54 24.86 -22.39
C ASN A 91 6.02 24.51 -22.61
N MET A 92 6.95 25.29 -22.06
CA MET A 92 8.37 24.96 -22.05
C MET A 92 8.76 24.27 -20.75
N TYR A 93 9.38 23.09 -20.85
CA TYR A 93 9.95 22.42 -19.68
C TYR A 93 11.00 23.32 -19.02
N LEU A 94 10.85 23.56 -17.72
CA LEU A 94 11.80 24.36 -16.95
C LEU A 94 12.75 23.47 -16.14
N GLY A 95 12.18 22.56 -15.34
CA GLY A 95 12.93 21.79 -14.36
C GLY A 95 12.16 21.61 -13.08
N TRP A 96 12.90 21.58 -11.97
CA TRP A 96 12.41 21.42 -10.62
C TRP A 96 12.47 22.75 -9.87
N ILE A 97 11.35 23.18 -9.29
CA ILE A 97 11.26 24.40 -8.47
C ILE A 97 10.77 24.06 -7.07
N SER A 98 11.10 24.88 -6.07
CA SER A 98 10.49 24.76 -4.75
C SER A 98 8.98 25.06 -4.85
N GLN A 99 8.16 24.28 -4.12
CA GLN A 99 6.71 24.51 -4.06
C GLN A 99 6.37 25.94 -3.60
N LYS A 100 7.23 26.59 -2.81
CA LYS A 100 6.99 27.94 -2.27
C LYS A 100 6.73 29.01 -3.33
N TYR A 101 7.15 28.80 -4.58
CA TYR A 101 6.95 29.79 -5.64
C TYR A 101 5.55 29.72 -6.29
N VAL A 102 4.80 28.65 -6.03
CA VAL A 102 3.58 28.33 -6.78
C VAL A 102 2.45 27.89 -5.87
N ILE A 103 1.24 28.27 -6.26
CA ILE A 103 0.01 27.85 -5.62
C ILE A 103 -0.88 27.12 -6.65
N PRO A 104 -1.80 26.26 -6.21
CA PRO A 104 -2.80 25.67 -7.11
C PRO A 104 -3.54 26.77 -7.88
N LYS A 105 -3.66 26.61 -9.20
CA LYS A 105 -4.45 27.53 -10.02
C LYS A 105 -5.94 27.31 -9.71
N GLU A 106 -6.65 28.39 -9.42
CA GLU A 106 -8.10 28.35 -9.28
C GLU A 106 -8.76 28.00 -10.63
N ILE A 107 -9.76 27.13 -10.58
CA ILE A 107 -10.49 26.69 -11.77
C ILE A 107 -11.62 27.68 -12.04
N SER A 108 -11.63 28.22 -13.25
CA SER A 108 -12.66 29.16 -13.69
C SER A 108 -13.70 28.46 -14.56
N THR A 109 -14.99 28.72 -14.28
CA THR A 109 -16.08 28.23 -15.13
C THR A 109 -16.27 29.20 -16.29
N GLN A 110 -16.14 28.69 -17.52
CA GLN A 110 -16.30 29.49 -18.74
C GLN A 110 -17.76 29.55 -19.17
N ARG A 111 -18.46 28.41 -19.15
CA ARG A 111 -19.88 28.30 -19.47
C ARG A 111 -20.50 27.01 -18.93
N ILE A 112 -21.83 27.02 -18.80
CA ILE A 112 -22.64 25.87 -18.41
C ILE A 112 -23.75 25.70 -19.45
N GLU A 113 -23.93 24.48 -19.94
CA GLU A 113 -24.94 24.12 -20.93
C GLU A 113 -25.85 23.03 -20.35
N ASP A 114 -27.13 23.05 -20.73
CA ASP A 114 -28.04 21.92 -20.47
C ASP A 114 -27.57 20.72 -21.29
N PHE A 115 -27.52 19.56 -20.66
CA PHE A 115 -27.10 18.32 -21.30
C PHE A 115 -27.98 17.20 -20.78
N HIS A 116 -28.67 16.50 -21.66
CA HIS A 116 -29.52 15.38 -21.24
C HIS A 116 -28.89 14.08 -21.71
N GLY A 117 -28.53 13.22 -20.76
CA GLY A 117 -27.90 11.96 -21.12
C GLY A 117 -27.69 11.01 -19.97
N PHE A 118 -27.11 9.85 -20.29
CA PHE A 118 -26.73 8.85 -19.32
C PHE A 118 -25.27 8.49 -19.47
N ALA A 119 -24.60 8.23 -18.35
CA ALA A 119 -23.26 7.69 -18.33
C ALA A 119 -23.17 6.47 -17.42
N THR A 120 -22.38 5.49 -17.83
CA THR A 120 -22.07 4.33 -17.00
C THR A 120 -20.85 4.62 -16.13
N VAL A 121 -20.94 4.36 -14.84
CA VAL A 121 -19.78 4.39 -13.93
C VAL A 121 -19.03 3.07 -14.10
N SER A 122 -17.81 3.14 -14.62
CA SER A 122 -17.06 1.95 -15.06
C SER A 122 -15.82 1.66 -14.23
N ARG A 123 -15.15 2.69 -13.72
CA ARG A 123 -13.84 2.56 -13.07
C ARG A 123 -14.01 2.48 -11.55
N PHE A 124 -13.24 1.58 -10.94
CA PHE A 124 -13.10 1.52 -9.48
C PHE A 124 -12.13 2.61 -9.00
N LEU A 125 -12.47 3.86 -9.27
CA LEU A 125 -11.66 5.03 -8.91
C LEU A 125 -12.46 5.92 -7.98
N ASN A 126 -11.82 6.35 -6.90
CA ASN A 126 -12.44 7.19 -5.88
C ASN A 126 -12.44 8.66 -6.32
N TYR A 127 -13.11 8.96 -7.44
CA TYR A 127 -13.30 10.34 -7.88
C TYR A 127 -14.34 11.03 -6.99
N PRO A 128 -14.09 12.24 -6.51
CA PRO A 128 -15.08 12.99 -5.74
C PRO A 128 -16.23 13.46 -6.63
N ILE A 129 -17.39 13.58 -5.99
CA ILE A 129 -18.59 14.25 -6.47
C ILE A 129 -18.71 15.53 -5.64
N TRP A 130 -18.54 16.66 -6.30
CA TRP A 130 -18.55 17.97 -5.66
C TRP A 130 -19.97 18.54 -5.60
N LYS A 131 -20.28 19.29 -4.55
CA LYS A 131 -21.55 20.03 -4.44
C LYS A 131 -21.69 21.06 -5.56
N ASP A 132 -20.63 21.84 -5.75
CA ASP A 132 -20.51 22.89 -6.75
C ASP A 132 -19.39 22.54 -7.74
N ILE A 133 -19.29 23.26 -8.86
CA ILE A 133 -18.19 23.05 -9.82
C ILE A 133 -16.88 23.28 -9.09
N LYS A 134 -15.95 22.32 -9.21
CA LYS A 134 -14.65 22.37 -8.56
C LYS A 134 -13.89 23.65 -8.95
N THR A 135 -13.43 24.40 -7.95
CA THR A 135 -12.68 25.66 -8.10
C THR A 135 -11.20 25.55 -7.67
N ASN A 136 -10.75 24.44 -7.10
CA ASN A 136 -9.46 24.29 -6.41
C ASN A 136 -9.29 25.24 -5.21
N THR A 137 -10.38 25.70 -4.59
CA THR A 137 -10.35 26.56 -3.39
C THR A 137 -10.80 25.78 -2.15
N LYS A 138 -10.57 26.35 -0.95
CA LYS A 138 -11.11 25.80 0.32
C LYS A 138 -12.64 25.75 0.37
N LYS A 139 -13.34 26.38 -0.58
CA LYS A 139 -14.81 26.35 -0.68
C LYS A 139 -15.34 25.08 -1.34
N ASP A 140 -14.48 24.32 -2.03
CA ASP A 140 -14.89 23.08 -2.70
C ASP A 140 -15.39 22.06 -1.67
N LYS A 141 -16.67 21.71 -1.76
CA LYS A 141 -17.30 20.72 -0.88
C LYS A 141 -17.52 19.42 -1.62
N ILE A 142 -17.04 18.32 -1.05
CA ILE A 142 -17.28 16.97 -1.55
C ILE A 142 -18.53 16.44 -0.85
N ILE A 143 -19.49 15.93 -1.62
CA ILE A 143 -20.69 15.29 -1.07
C ILE A 143 -20.44 13.80 -0.98
N SER A 144 -19.88 13.22 -2.04
CA SER A 144 -19.63 11.80 -2.11
C SER A 144 -18.51 11.44 -3.07
N TYR A 145 -18.34 10.15 -3.29
CA TYR A 145 -17.38 9.60 -4.23
C TYR A 145 -18.09 8.73 -5.27
N VAL A 146 -17.48 8.56 -6.43
CA VAL A 146 -18.04 7.77 -7.55
C VAL A 146 -17.94 6.26 -7.33
N ARG A 147 -16.98 5.81 -6.50
CA ARG A 147 -16.68 4.39 -6.27
C ARG A 147 -17.90 3.52 -5.89
N PRO A 148 -18.80 3.95 -4.96
CA PRO A 148 -19.98 3.17 -4.60
C PRO A 148 -20.94 2.90 -5.77
N PHE A 149 -20.92 3.75 -6.80
CA PHE A 149 -21.82 3.68 -7.95
C PHE A 149 -21.27 2.81 -9.09
N LYS A 150 -20.25 1.97 -8.85
CA LYS A 150 -19.69 1.11 -9.90
C LYS A 150 -20.77 0.27 -10.59
N ASN A 151 -20.71 0.19 -11.91
CA ASN A 151 -21.69 -0.49 -12.77
C ASN A 151 -23.11 0.09 -12.69
N ARG A 152 -23.26 1.34 -12.22
CA ARG A 152 -24.52 2.08 -12.22
C ARG A 152 -24.55 3.16 -13.28
N TYR A 153 -25.74 3.74 -13.47
CA TYR A 153 -26.00 4.78 -14.45
C TYR A 153 -26.24 6.11 -13.75
N PHE A 154 -25.43 7.11 -14.10
CA PHE A 154 -25.71 8.49 -13.78
C PHE A 154 -26.53 9.11 -14.90
N GLU A 155 -27.60 9.79 -14.53
CA GLU A 155 -28.29 10.74 -15.40
C GLU A 155 -27.50 12.05 -15.37
N ILE A 156 -27.19 12.62 -16.52
CA ILE A 156 -26.53 13.91 -16.65
C ILE A 156 -27.58 14.94 -17.04
N GLU A 157 -27.57 16.07 -16.35
CA GLU A 157 -28.48 17.19 -16.61
C GLU A 157 -27.78 18.43 -17.15
N LYS A 158 -26.50 18.65 -16.79
CA LYS A 158 -25.72 19.80 -17.25
C LYS A 158 -24.27 19.42 -17.50
N VAL A 159 -23.62 20.19 -18.36
CA VAL A 159 -22.17 20.16 -18.56
C VAL A 159 -21.60 21.55 -18.31
N ALA A 160 -20.54 21.62 -17.51
CA ALA A 160 -19.76 22.82 -17.28
C ALA A 160 -18.43 22.70 -18.02
N TYR A 161 -18.05 23.75 -18.73
CA TYR A 161 -16.74 23.88 -19.36
C TYR A 161 -15.90 24.82 -18.51
N THR A 162 -14.77 24.31 -18.03
CA THR A 162 -13.79 25.05 -17.22
C THR A 162 -12.46 25.06 -17.93
N ASP A 163 -11.56 25.95 -17.50
CA ASP A 163 -10.17 25.96 -17.95
C ASP A 163 -9.38 24.69 -17.56
N ALA A 164 -9.90 23.86 -16.64
CA ALA A 164 -9.35 22.55 -16.28
C ALA A 164 -10.04 21.35 -16.97
N GLY A 165 -11.01 21.60 -17.85
CA GLY A 165 -11.79 20.59 -18.56
C GLY A 165 -13.28 20.63 -18.24
N ARG A 166 -14.00 19.56 -18.59
CA ARG A 166 -15.44 19.47 -18.40
C ARG A 166 -15.81 18.84 -17.06
N TYR A 167 -16.96 19.24 -16.52
CA TYR A 167 -17.62 18.58 -15.39
C TYR A 167 -19.09 18.34 -15.75
N PHE A 168 -19.64 17.22 -15.29
CA PHE A 168 -21.04 16.88 -15.51
C PHE A 168 -21.81 16.98 -14.20
N TYR A 169 -22.96 17.64 -14.23
CA TYR A 169 -23.90 17.60 -13.12
C TYR A 169 -24.75 16.34 -13.24
N VAL A 170 -24.66 15.48 -12.24
CA VAL A 170 -25.23 14.14 -12.26
C VAL A 170 -26.32 13.94 -11.21
N LYS A 171 -27.30 13.10 -11.57
CA LYS A 171 -28.32 12.53 -10.70
C LYS A 171 -28.15 11.02 -10.64
N TYR A 172 -28.52 10.45 -9.50
CA TYR A 172 -28.66 9.00 -9.34
C TYR A 172 -30.07 8.68 -8.85
N ASN A 173 -30.75 7.79 -9.58
CA ASN A 173 -32.13 7.42 -9.29
C ASN A 173 -33.04 8.66 -9.07
N GLN A 174 -32.93 9.64 -9.98
CA GLN A 174 -33.64 10.95 -9.95
C GLN A 174 -33.26 11.90 -8.81
N LYS A 175 -32.41 11.48 -7.86
CA LYS A 175 -31.90 12.37 -6.82
C LYS A 175 -30.67 13.13 -7.32
N PRO A 176 -30.63 14.47 -7.20
CA PRO A 176 -29.42 15.23 -7.48
C PRO A 176 -28.26 14.78 -6.61
N LEU A 177 -27.09 14.59 -7.21
CA LEU A 177 -25.86 14.27 -6.48
C LEU A 177 -24.88 15.43 -6.49
N GLY A 178 -24.49 15.93 -7.66
CA GLY A 178 -23.50 17.01 -7.77
C GLY A 178 -22.71 16.97 -9.07
N TRP A 179 -21.57 17.67 -9.08
CA TRP A 179 -20.65 17.76 -10.22
C TRP A 179 -19.59 16.68 -10.16
N VAL A 180 -19.28 16.07 -11.29
CA VAL A 180 -18.26 15.01 -11.39
C VAL A 180 -17.39 15.20 -12.63
N SER A 181 -16.12 14.82 -12.53
CA SER A 181 -15.24 14.74 -13.71
C SER A 181 -15.76 13.69 -14.70
N PRO A 182 -15.53 13.83 -16.02
CA PRO A 182 -15.87 12.80 -17.00
C PRO A 182 -15.01 11.55 -16.90
N ARG A 183 -13.83 11.60 -16.26
CA ARG A 183 -12.84 10.50 -16.23
C ARG A 183 -13.36 9.14 -15.71
N PRO A 184 -14.14 9.06 -14.61
CA PRO A 184 -14.70 7.79 -14.15
C PRO A 184 -15.92 7.32 -14.96
N LEU A 185 -16.44 8.17 -15.87
CA LEU A 185 -17.63 7.90 -16.65
C LEU A 185 -17.28 7.31 -18.01
N MET A 186 -18.10 6.37 -18.48
CA MET A 186 -18.00 5.75 -19.80
C MET A 186 -19.35 5.70 -20.48
N ARG A 187 -19.35 5.53 -21.81
CA ARG A 187 -20.56 5.38 -22.63
C ARG A 187 -21.55 6.50 -22.33
N ILE A 188 -21.09 7.74 -22.51
CA ILE A 188 -21.93 8.91 -22.34
C ILE A 188 -22.86 8.97 -23.55
N HIS A 189 -24.15 8.73 -23.31
CA HIS A 189 -25.20 8.80 -24.32
C HIS A 189 -25.91 10.13 -24.17
N GLU A 190 -25.81 11.00 -25.17
CA GLU A 190 -26.70 12.15 -25.28
C GLU A 190 -28.07 11.67 -25.74
N THR A 191 -29.12 12.14 -25.09
CA THR A 191 -30.49 11.69 -25.31
C THR A 191 -31.43 12.89 -25.26
N SER A 192 -32.47 12.89 -26.08
CA SER A 192 -33.60 13.79 -25.82
C SER A 192 -34.32 13.36 -24.53
N ARG A 193 -34.87 14.33 -23.79
CA ARG A 193 -35.62 14.10 -22.54
C ARG A 193 -36.70 13.00 -22.67
N TYR A 194 -37.29 12.88 -23.86
CA TYR A 194 -38.39 11.96 -24.17
C TYR A 194 -37.97 10.70 -24.96
N SER A 195 -36.66 10.43 -25.08
CA SER A 195 -36.17 9.28 -25.83
C SER A 195 -36.53 7.93 -25.17
N PRO A 196 -36.87 6.87 -25.95
CA PRO A 196 -36.99 5.51 -25.43
C PRO A 196 -35.76 5.01 -24.65
N ILE A 197 -34.57 5.54 -24.99
CA ILE A 197 -33.32 5.24 -24.30
C ILE A 197 -33.35 5.74 -22.84
N ASN A 198 -33.97 6.89 -22.58
CA ASN A 198 -34.14 7.41 -21.22
C ASN A 198 -34.98 6.42 -20.39
N SER A 199 -36.14 6.00 -20.91
CA SER A 199 -37.02 5.01 -20.28
C SER A 199 -36.34 3.65 -20.06
N TYR A 200 -35.40 3.26 -20.93
CA TYR A 200 -34.60 2.06 -20.75
C TYR A 200 -33.67 2.19 -19.53
N PHE A 201 -32.83 3.23 -19.47
CA PHE A 201 -31.89 3.43 -18.37
C PHE A 201 -32.61 3.61 -17.04
N MET A 202 -33.71 4.36 -17.01
CA MET A 202 -34.51 4.55 -15.81
C MET A 202 -35.08 3.24 -15.25
N ARG A 203 -35.65 2.39 -16.11
CA ARG A 203 -36.14 1.06 -15.68
C ARG A 203 -35.00 0.17 -15.19
N ARG A 204 -33.85 0.22 -15.87
CA ARG A 204 -32.67 -0.57 -15.50
C ARG A 204 -32.07 -0.12 -14.16
N THR A 205 -31.95 1.18 -13.92
CA THR A 205 -31.49 1.76 -12.64
C THR A 205 -32.42 1.33 -11.50
N LYS A 206 -33.74 1.47 -11.67
CA LYS A 206 -34.70 1.01 -10.65
C LYS A 206 -34.56 -0.48 -10.34
N LYS A 207 -34.43 -1.32 -11.38
CA LYS A 207 -34.23 -2.77 -11.21
C LYS A 207 -32.95 -3.08 -10.43
N LEU A 208 -31.84 -2.41 -10.76
CA LEU A 208 -30.57 -2.60 -10.05
C LEU A 208 -30.68 -2.15 -8.59
N GLU A 209 -31.33 -1.02 -8.32
CA GLU A 209 -31.53 -0.52 -6.97
C GLU A 209 -32.37 -1.47 -6.10
N THR A 210 -33.33 -2.19 -6.69
CA THR A 210 -34.11 -3.22 -5.97
C THR A 210 -33.30 -4.47 -5.65
N ILE A 211 -32.33 -4.84 -6.50
CA ILE A 211 -31.53 -6.06 -6.34
C ILE A 211 -30.32 -5.80 -5.42
N GLU A 212 -29.64 -4.70 -5.64
CA GLU A 212 -28.39 -4.32 -4.96
C GLU A 212 -28.40 -2.79 -4.77
N PRO A 213 -29.02 -2.30 -3.68
CA PRO A 213 -29.08 -0.88 -3.38
C PRO A 213 -27.69 -0.25 -3.25
N VAL A 214 -27.57 1.03 -3.59
CA VAL A 214 -26.31 1.76 -3.48
C VAL A 214 -26.35 2.72 -2.30
N TYR A 215 -25.44 2.51 -1.36
CA TYR A 215 -25.23 3.34 -0.19
C TYR A 215 -23.94 4.14 -0.35
N PHE A 216 -23.98 5.42 0.01
CA PHE A 216 -22.89 6.37 -0.19
C PHE A 216 -22.95 7.47 0.88
N THR A 217 -21.89 8.27 1.03
CA THR A 217 -21.83 9.36 2.01
C THR A 217 -22.82 10.48 1.68
N ASP A 218 -23.35 11.11 2.72
CA ASP A 218 -24.19 12.32 2.61
C ASP A 218 -23.37 13.60 2.52
N LEU A 219 -22.22 13.63 3.20
CA LEU A 219 -21.30 14.76 3.25
C LEU A 219 -19.88 14.28 3.53
N VAL A 220 -18.90 14.97 2.95
CA VAL A 220 -17.48 14.77 3.22
C VAL A 220 -16.83 16.12 3.54
N GLU A 221 -16.24 16.23 4.73
CA GLU A 221 -15.54 17.42 5.20
C GLU A 221 -14.04 17.15 5.25
N SER A 222 -13.23 18.03 4.65
CA SER A 222 -11.78 17.98 4.80
C SER A 222 -11.37 18.59 6.14
N THR A 223 -10.53 17.91 6.88
CA THR A 223 -10.07 18.34 8.21
C THR A 223 -8.57 18.15 8.36
N ASN A 224 -8.03 18.73 9.44
CA ASN A 224 -6.64 18.52 9.82
C ASN A 224 -6.49 18.68 11.33
N PHE A 225 -6.93 17.65 12.07
CA PHE A 225 -6.74 17.54 13.52
C PHE A 225 -6.17 16.16 13.86
N TYR A 226 -5.87 15.93 15.12
CA TYR A 226 -5.16 14.74 15.58
C TYR A 226 -5.99 13.93 16.57
N GLY A 227 -5.80 12.62 16.61
CA GLY A 227 -6.56 11.75 17.48
C GLY A 227 -5.87 10.44 17.81
N LYS A 228 -6.32 9.79 18.89
CA LYS A 228 -5.92 8.45 19.31
C LYS A 228 -7.14 7.54 19.38
N ILE A 229 -6.92 6.25 19.10
CA ILE A 229 -7.99 5.24 19.22
C ILE A 229 -8.22 4.92 20.69
N LYS A 230 -9.47 4.93 21.12
CA LYS A 230 -9.90 4.51 22.46
C LYS A 230 -9.63 3.01 22.61
N ASN A 231 -9.03 2.61 23.71
CA ASN A 231 -8.88 1.21 24.07
C ASN A 231 -10.22 0.64 24.57
N ILE A 232 -11.12 0.33 23.64
CA ILE A 232 -12.42 -0.31 23.88
C ILE A 232 -12.59 -1.49 22.91
N PRO A 233 -13.32 -2.55 23.29
CA PRO A 233 -13.52 -3.71 22.44
C PRO A 233 -14.33 -3.40 21.18
N ASN A 234 -14.22 -4.29 20.17
CA ASN A 234 -14.97 -4.24 18.91
C ASN A 234 -14.70 -2.99 18.06
N ILE A 235 -13.44 -2.55 18.00
CA ILE A 235 -13.01 -1.51 17.07
C ILE A 235 -13.02 -2.10 15.66
N GLU A 236 -13.67 -1.41 14.74
CA GLU A 236 -13.70 -1.79 13.34
C GLU A 236 -13.08 -0.70 12.49
N LEU A 237 -12.12 -1.09 11.66
CA LEU A 237 -11.53 -0.23 10.64
C LEU A 237 -12.10 -0.63 9.28
N TRP A 238 -12.32 0.35 8.39
CA TRP A 238 -13.01 0.11 7.12
C TRP A 238 -12.30 0.80 5.95
N SER A 239 -12.35 0.20 4.76
CA SER A 239 -11.73 0.77 3.55
C SER A 239 -12.46 2.00 2.98
N ALA A 240 -13.72 2.17 3.37
CA ALA A 240 -14.55 3.36 3.21
C ALA A 240 -15.44 3.47 4.47
N PRO A 241 -16.15 4.58 4.73
CA PRO A 241 -17.08 4.64 5.86
C PRO A 241 -18.02 3.42 5.91
N LYS A 242 -18.24 2.87 7.11
CA LYS A 242 -19.07 1.66 7.29
C LYS A 242 -20.48 1.92 6.75
N GLY A 243 -21.02 0.93 6.03
CA GLY A 243 -22.36 1.00 5.44
C GLY A 243 -22.41 1.55 4.01
N ILE A 244 -21.27 1.98 3.43
CA ILE A 244 -21.17 2.37 2.02
C ILE A 244 -20.97 1.14 1.13
N THR A 245 -21.55 1.15 -0.06
CA THR A 245 -21.37 0.08 -1.06
C THR A 245 -19.89 -0.09 -1.43
N GLY A 246 -19.38 -1.31 -1.26
CA GLY A 246 -17.97 -1.64 -1.50
C GLY A 246 -17.01 -1.20 -0.38
N SER A 247 -17.54 -0.84 0.79
CA SER A 247 -16.76 -0.75 2.03
C SER A 247 -16.48 -2.15 2.56
N GLU A 248 -15.22 -2.40 2.90
CA GLU A 248 -14.72 -3.68 3.37
C GLU A 248 -14.06 -3.49 4.73
N SER A 249 -14.25 -4.45 5.63
CA SER A 249 -13.57 -4.46 6.93
C SER A 249 -12.06 -4.62 6.72
N ILE A 250 -11.30 -3.75 7.36
CA ILE A 250 -9.85 -3.80 7.44
C ILE A 250 -9.49 -4.42 8.79
N PRO A 251 -8.59 -5.40 8.81
CA PRO A 251 -8.15 -5.96 10.08
C PRO A 251 -7.55 -4.91 11.01
N PHE A 252 -7.87 -5.04 12.29
CA PHE A 252 -7.39 -4.13 13.30
C PHE A 252 -6.12 -4.68 13.96
N SER A 253 -5.04 -3.89 13.95
CA SER A 253 -3.82 -4.19 14.71
C SER A 253 -3.88 -3.47 16.07
N GLU A 254 -3.65 -4.19 17.16
CA GLU A 254 -3.60 -3.62 18.52
C GLU A 254 -2.52 -2.54 18.66
N GLU A 255 -1.47 -2.59 17.82
CA GLU A 255 -0.42 -1.57 17.75
C GLU A 255 -0.95 -0.18 17.35
N TYR A 256 -2.18 -0.10 16.82
CA TYR A 256 -2.86 1.16 16.55
C TYR A 256 -3.39 1.85 17.82
N LEU A 257 -3.61 1.14 18.92
CA LEU A 257 -4.13 1.72 20.17
C LEU A 257 -3.15 2.74 20.78
N GLU A 258 -1.85 2.48 20.65
CA GLU A 258 -0.79 3.34 21.16
C GLU A 258 -0.35 4.43 20.16
N GLN A 259 -0.94 4.45 18.96
CA GLN A 259 -0.51 5.31 17.86
C GLN A 259 -1.34 6.60 17.78
N PRO A 260 -0.70 7.78 17.63
CA PRO A 260 -1.40 8.99 17.22
C PRO A 260 -1.71 8.96 15.70
N PHE A 261 -2.85 9.51 15.32
CA PHE A 261 -3.31 9.61 13.93
C PHE A 261 -3.64 11.05 13.56
N LYS A 262 -3.41 11.38 12.29
CA LYS A 262 -3.94 12.58 11.65
C LYS A 262 -5.31 12.26 11.03
N ILE A 263 -6.30 13.10 11.27
CA ILE A 263 -7.65 12.97 10.71
C ILE A 263 -7.80 13.97 9.57
N SER A 264 -7.73 13.44 8.34
CA SER A 264 -7.77 14.26 7.12
C SER A 264 -9.17 14.51 6.57
N GLU A 265 -10.13 13.66 6.95
CA GLU A 265 -11.48 13.67 6.39
C GLU A 265 -12.51 13.18 7.40
N ILE A 266 -13.66 13.82 7.42
CA ILE A 266 -14.87 13.38 8.10
C ILE A 266 -15.91 13.01 7.04
N SER A 267 -16.45 11.80 7.13
CA SER A 267 -17.52 11.32 6.26
C SER A 267 -18.78 11.03 7.05
N TYR A 268 -19.93 11.46 6.56
CA TYR A 268 -21.23 11.23 7.17
C TYR A 268 -22.01 10.18 6.37
N VAL A 269 -22.57 9.19 7.08
CA VAL A 269 -23.46 8.15 6.54
C VAL A 269 -24.66 8.05 7.47
N GLY A 270 -25.78 8.64 7.06
CA GLY A 270 -26.94 8.86 7.93
C GLY A 270 -26.56 9.75 9.12
N SER A 271 -26.85 9.28 10.34
CA SER A 271 -26.47 9.95 11.58
C SER A 271 -25.04 9.63 12.05
N ASN A 272 -24.36 8.68 11.39
CA ASN A 272 -23.04 8.23 11.81
C ASN A 272 -21.94 9.07 11.18
N LYS A 273 -20.88 9.32 11.95
CA LYS A 273 -19.73 10.14 11.59
C LYS A 273 -18.47 9.29 11.61
N PHE A 274 -17.72 9.26 10.51
CA PHE A 274 -16.51 8.45 10.33
C PHE A 274 -15.30 9.33 10.05
N TYR A 275 -14.16 8.98 10.65
CA TYR A 275 -12.88 9.66 10.48
C TYR A 275 -11.95 8.84 9.59
N LYS A 276 -11.35 9.48 8.59
CA LYS A 276 -10.25 8.91 7.83
C LYS A 276 -8.95 9.10 8.59
N LEU A 277 -8.32 7.98 8.97
CA LEU A 277 -7.09 7.97 9.74
C LEU A 277 -5.87 7.88 8.81
N LEU A 278 -4.91 8.77 9.04
CA LEU A 278 -3.59 8.77 8.43
C LEU A 278 -2.51 8.59 9.51
N LEU A 279 -1.50 7.79 9.19
CA LEU A 279 -0.23 7.77 9.93
C LEU A 279 0.59 9.03 9.61
N ASN A 280 1.68 9.25 10.36
CA ASN A 280 2.53 10.45 10.23
C ASN A 280 3.19 10.62 8.86
N ASN A 281 3.36 9.55 8.10
CA ASN A 281 3.84 9.61 6.72
C ASN A 281 2.69 9.75 5.69
N ASP A 282 1.53 10.26 6.12
CA ASP A 282 0.29 10.39 5.34
C ASP A 282 -0.25 9.06 4.75
N THR A 283 0.21 7.91 5.26
CA THR A 283 -0.34 6.60 4.85
C THR A 283 -1.74 6.43 5.43
N SER A 284 -2.73 6.25 4.55
CA SER A 284 -4.12 6.01 4.94
C SER A 284 -4.29 4.58 5.44
N ILE A 285 -4.78 4.44 6.67
CA ILE A 285 -5.08 3.11 7.26
C ILE A 285 -6.55 2.73 7.08
N GLY A 286 -7.45 3.71 6.92
CA GLY A 286 -8.87 3.46 6.71
C GLY A 286 -9.77 4.48 7.39
N TYR A 287 -11.03 4.11 7.52
CA TYR A 287 -12.10 4.87 8.18
C TYR A 287 -12.53 4.19 9.47
N ILE A 288 -12.72 4.97 10.52
CA ILE A 288 -13.19 4.51 11.83
C ILE A 288 -14.40 5.33 12.26
N ASP A 289 -15.33 4.74 13.02
CA ASP A 289 -16.43 5.49 13.64
C ASP A 289 -15.85 6.50 14.66
N SER A 290 -16.29 7.75 14.57
CA SER A 290 -15.80 8.86 15.39
C SER A 290 -15.88 8.61 16.90
N LYS A 291 -16.82 7.76 17.35
CA LYS A 291 -16.93 7.40 18.77
C LYS A 291 -15.68 6.72 19.33
N PHE A 292 -14.88 6.07 18.48
CA PHE A 292 -13.65 5.38 18.86
C PHE A 292 -12.43 6.30 18.93
N ILE A 293 -12.55 7.58 18.58
CA ILE A 293 -11.42 8.52 18.59
C ILE A 293 -11.53 9.48 19.77
N ILE A 294 -10.39 9.72 20.42
CA ILE A 294 -10.15 10.85 21.33
C ILE A 294 -9.32 11.86 20.56
N GLU A 295 -9.79 13.10 20.46
CA GLU A 295 -9.04 14.20 19.88
C GLU A 295 -7.89 14.61 20.81
N ILE A 296 -6.72 14.88 20.23
CA ILE A 296 -5.50 15.27 20.96
C ILE A 296 -4.89 16.53 20.34
N SER A 297 -4.04 17.23 21.10
CA SER A 297 -3.32 18.41 20.60
C SER A 297 -2.25 18.05 19.57
N GLU A 298 -1.75 19.04 18.84
CA GLU A 298 -0.61 18.85 17.93
C GLU A 298 0.68 18.53 18.71
N GLU A 299 0.84 19.10 19.90
CA GLU A 299 1.95 18.82 20.80
C GLU A 299 1.94 17.36 21.26
N ASP A 300 0.79 16.85 21.72
CA ASP A 300 0.62 15.46 22.13
C ASP A 300 0.84 14.48 20.97
N PHE A 301 0.46 14.89 19.75
CA PHE A 301 0.68 14.13 18.54
C PHE A 301 2.18 13.99 18.24
N LYS A 302 2.93 15.11 18.27
CA LYS A 302 4.38 15.11 18.04
C LYS A 302 5.13 14.30 19.11
N GLU A 303 4.79 14.48 20.38
CA GLU A 303 5.44 13.73 21.46
C GLU A 303 5.21 12.21 21.31
N ALA A 304 3.99 11.81 20.97
CA ALA A 304 3.65 10.40 20.80
C ALA A 304 4.32 9.79 19.55
N ASP A 305 4.45 10.55 18.46
CA ASP A 305 5.14 10.08 17.26
C ASP A 305 6.66 9.97 17.45
N ASP A 306 7.29 10.95 18.09
CA ASP A 306 8.72 10.90 18.42
C ASP A 306 9.08 9.68 19.28
N LYS A 307 8.19 9.30 20.21
CA LYS A 307 8.35 8.07 21.01
C LYS A 307 8.22 6.81 20.15
N ALA A 308 7.39 6.82 19.12
CA ALA A 308 7.25 5.71 18.18
C ALA A 308 8.47 5.59 17.25
N GLU A 309 9.01 6.72 16.76
CA GLU A 309 10.20 6.74 15.90
C GLU A 309 11.49 6.38 16.66
N LYS A 310 11.66 6.76 17.93
CA LYS A 310 12.85 6.35 18.70
C LYS A 310 12.95 4.84 18.96
N LYS A 311 11.88 4.08 18.75
CA LYS A 311 11.93 2.60 18.78
C LYS A 311 12.49 1.99 17.48
N LEU A 312 12.62 2.76 16.40
CA LEU A 312 13.07 2.31 15.06
C LEU A 312 14.60 2.21 14.90
N ASP A 313 15.37 1.96 15.96
CA ASP A 313 16.85 1.86 15.90
C ASP A 313 17.34 0.55 15.23
N THR A 314 16.73 0.20 14.10
CA THR A 314 17.13 -0.90 13.22
C THR A 314 17.69 -0.32 11.93
N ASN A 315 18.82 -0.86 11.46
CA ASN A 315 19.44 -0.54 10.15
C ASN A 315 18.54 -0.92 8.94
N PHE A 316 17.26 -1.23 9.17
CA PHE A 316 16.27 -1.66 8.21
C PHE A 316 14.91 -1.05 8.57
N VAL A 317 14.16 -0.60 7.56
CA VAL A 317 12.83 -0.02 7.73
C VAL A 317 11.77 -1.00 7.24
N LEU A 318 10.93 -1.44 8.17
CA LEU A 318 9.71 -2.17 7.85
C LEU A 318 8.69 -1.23 7.21
N PRO A 319 7.83 -1.73 6.31
CA PRO A 319 6.70 -0.94 5.85
C PRO A 319 5.82 -0.62 7.06
N LYS A 320 5.36 0.63 7.18
CA LYS A 320 4.53 1.05 8.33
C LYS A 320 3.23 0.24 8.41
N VAL A 321 2.72 -0.21 7.25
CA VAL A 321 1.54 -1.06 7.13
C VAL A 321 1.81 -2.24 6.20
N ASP A 322 1.17 -3.36 6.50
CA ASP A 322 1.22 -4.57 5.70
C ASP A 322 0.21 -4.50 4.52
N LEU A 323 0.17 -5.53 3.68
CA LEU A 323 -0.77 -5.60 2.54
C LEU A 323 -2.24 -5.67 2.97
N GLY A 324 -2.51 -6.05 4.22
CA GLY A 324 -3.82 -6.02 4.85
C GLY A 324 -4.18 -4.67 5.48
N PHE A 325 -3.36 -3.62 5.31
CA PHE A 325 -3.50 -2.32 6.00
C PHE A 325 -3.44 -2.42 7.53
N GLN A 326 -2.75 -3.44 8.05
CA GLN A 326 -2.44 -3.58 9.46
C GLN A 326 -1.11 -2.89 9.77
N LYS A 327 -0.98 -2.26 10.95
CA LYS A 327 0.31 -1.75 11.40
C LYS A 327 1.26 -2.92 11.56
N VAL A 328 2.42 -2.83 10.92
CA VAL A 328 3.48 -3.80 11.12
C VAL A 328 4.18 -3.45 12.43
N PRO A 329 4.17 -4.37 13.42
CA PRO A 329 4.90 -4.13 14.65
C PRO A 329 6.40 -4.21 14.41
N PHE A 330 7.15 -3.47 15.22
CA PHE A 330 8.59 -3.71 15.33
C PHE A 330 8.86 -5.13 15.81
N LEU A 331 10.04 -5.64 15.45
CA LEU A 331 10.50 -6.90 16.00
C LEU A 331 10.72 -6.73 17.50
N ASP A 332 9.97 -7.50 18.27
CA ASP A 332 10.05 -7.55 19.72
C ASP A 332 10.65 -8.90 20.11
N LYS A 333 11.80 -8.87 20.80
CA LYS A 333 12.51 -10.08 21.24
C LYS A 333 11.73 -10.85 22.33
N ASN A 334 10.65 -10.29 22.88
CA ASN A 334 9.72 -11.01 23.75
C ASN A 334 8.73 -11.91 22.97
N TYR A 335 8.67 -11.76 21.64
CA TYR A 335 7.90 -12.62 20.75
C TYR A 335 8.83 -13.61 20.04
N PHE A 336 8.28 -14.77 19.69
CA PHE A 336 8.89 -15.68 18.73
C PHE A 336 8.56 -15.23 17.32
N ASN A 337 9.51 -14.60 16.65
CA ASN A 337 9.34 -14.01 15.33
C ASN A 337 9.69 -15.02 14.25
N ILE A 338 8.70 -15.42 13.48
CA ILE A 338 8.78 -16.41 12.41
C ILE A 338 8.67 -15.68 11.07
N VAL A 339 9.51 -16.04 10.11
CA VAL A 339 9.51 -15.40 8.79
C VAL A 339 9.42 -16.43 7.66
N ASN A 340 8.63 -16.09 6.64
CA ASN A 340 8.56 -16.79 5.37
C ASN A 340 8.92 -15.81 4.24
N MET A 341 9.70 -16.26 3.25
CA MET A 341 10.00 -15.47 2.07
C MET A 341 9.79 -16.29 0.80
N GLY A 342 8.96 -15.78 -0.12
CA GLY A 342 8.72 -16.44 -1.40
C GLY A 342 7.60 -15.78 -2.21
N ARG A 343 7.42 -16.24 -3.45
CA ARG A 343 6.28 -15.82 -4.27
C ARG A 343 4.97 -16.25 -3.60
N LEU A 344 3.94 -15.38 -3.62
CA LEU A 344 2.62 -15.73 -3.06
C LEU A 344 1.85 -16.57 -4.09
N SER A 345 2.14 -17.86 -4.13
CA SER A 345 1.68 -18.81 -5.15
C SER A 345 1.42 -20.21 -4.56
N PRO A 346 0.57 -21.04 -5.18
CA PRO A 346 0.11 -22.29 -4.58
C PRO A 346 1.24 -23.22 -4.15
N GLU A 347 2.34 -23.28 -4.91
CA GLU A 347 3.47 -24.16 -4.63
C GLU A 347 4.25 -23.81 -3.36
N LYS A 348 4.17 -22.56 -2.92
CA LYS A 348 4.86 -22.08 -1.72
C LYS A 348 4.05 -22.32 -0.43
N ASN A 349 2.81 -22.83 -0.55
CA ASN A 349 2.02 -23.37 0.55
C ASN A 349 1.84 -22.43 1.76
N GLN A 350 1.79 -21.11 1.55
CA GLN A 350 1.65 -20.16 2.67
C GLN A 350 0.31 -20.26 3.39
N LYS A 351 -0.73 -20.76 2.71
CA LYS A 351 -2.05 -20.97 3.32
C LYS A 351 -1.99 -21.97 4.48
N ASN A 352 -1.45 -23.16 4.26
CA ASN A 352 -1.29 -24.15 5.33
C ASN A 352 -0.34 -23.64 6.43
N LEU A 353 0.65 -22.80 6.09
CA LEU A 353 1.50 -22.16 7.09
C LEU A 353 0.72 -21.20 7.99
N ILE A 354 -0.19 -20.39 7.44
CA ILE A 354 -1.05 -19.49 8.23
C ILE A 354 -1.97 -20.29 9.15
N GLU A 355 -2.62 -21.33 8.62
CA GLU A 355 -3.49 -22.22 9.40
C GLU A 355 -2.71 -22.93 10.51
N ALA A 356 -1.54 -23.48 10.20
CA ALA A 356 -0.68 -24.17 11.17
C ALA A 356 -0.16 -23.22 12.25
N PHE A 357 0.19 -22.00 11.86
CA PHE A 357 0.60 -20.95 12.78
C PHE A 357 -0.53 -20.54 13.73
N SER A 358 -1.77 -20.46 13.22
CA SER A 358 -2.96 -20.20 14.04
C SER A 358 -3.13 -21.24 15.14
N GLU A 359 -2.99 -22.53 14.80
CA GLU A 359 -3.06 -23.61 15.79
C GLU A 359 -1.87 -23.59 16.77
N PHE A 360 -0.65 -23.41 16.27
CA PHE A 360 0.57 -23.27 17.09
C PHE A 360 0.46 -22.16 18.13
N ARG A 361 -0.20 -21.05 17.77
CA ARG A 361 -0.40 -19.89 18.66
C ARG A 361 -1.34 -20.14 19.83
N LEU A 362 -2.22 -21.14 19.76
CA LEU A 362 -3.08 -21.51 20.89
C LEU A 362 -2.24 -21.90 22.12
N GLU A 363 -1.08 -22.54 21.89
CA GLU A 363 -0.12 -22.91 22.94
C GLU A 363 1.00 -21.86 23.10
N ASN A 364 1.27 -21.06 22.06
CA ASN A 364 2.39 -20.11 22.00
C ASN A 364 1.93 -18.70 21.62
N PRO A 365 1.15 -18.00 22.48
CA PRO A 365 0.47 -16.75 22.14
C PRO A 365 1.41 -15.58 21.84
N LYS A 366 2.67 -15.63 22.29
CA LYS A 366 3.70 -14.61 22.00
C LYS A 366 4.54 -15.01 20.78
N SER A 367 3.90 -15.20 19.62
CA SER A 367 4.60 -15.56 18.38
C SER A 367 4.17 -14.69 17.21
N ARG A 368 4.99 -14.26 16.27
CA ARG A 368 4.54 -13.46 15.11
C ARG A 368 4.98 -14.13 13.82
N LEU A 369 4.15 -14.09 12.79
CA LEU A 369 4.50 -14.60 11.47
C LEU A 369 4.58 -13.45 10.45
N TYR A 370 5.71 -13.33 9.78
CA TYR A 370 5.95 -12.33 8.76
C TYR A 370 6.11 -13.00 7.40
N ILE A 371 5.28 -12.64 6.42
CA ILE A 371 5.31 -13.21 5.07
C ILE A 371 5.81 -12.15 4.09
N LEU A 372 6.95 -12.43 3.45
CA LEU A 372 7.59 -11.55 2.47
C LEU A 372 7.38 -12.11 1.07
N GLY A 373 6.87 -11.27 0.17
CA GLY A 373 6.64 -11.62 -1.22
C GLY A 373 5.48 -10.89 -1.86
N LYS A 374 5.31 -11.13 -3.16
CA LYS A 374 4.12 -10.73 -3.93
C LYS A 374 3.68 -11.89 -4.80
N GLY A 375 2.41 -11.92 -5.18
CA GLY A 375 1.90 -12.96 -6.06
C GLY A 375 0.38 -13.02 -6.14
N PRO A 376 -0.15 -13.90 -7.01
CA PRO A 376 -1.59 -14.00 -7.25
C PRO A 376 -2.42 -14.36 -6.02
N LEU A 377 -1.84 -15.03 -5.01
CA LEU A 377 -2.57 -15.46 -3.82
C LEU A 377 -2.71 -14.40 -2.73
N GLU A 378 -2.21 -13.18 -2.95
CA GLU A 378 -2.23 -12.11 -1.93
C GLU A 378 -3.61 -11.94 -1.27
N LYS A 379 -4.68 -11.80 -2.07
CA LYS A 379 -6.04 -11.64 -1.55
C LYS A 379 -6.55 -12.85 -0.78
N GLU A 380 -6.23 -14.05 -1.26
CA GLU A 380 -6.63 -15.30 -0.60
C GLU A 380 -5.93 -15.44 0.76
N LEU A 381 -4.65 -15.08 0.84
CA LEU A 381 -3.89 -15.12 2.09
C LEU A 381 -4.37 -14.07 3.08
N ILE A 382 -4.71 -12.85 2.65
CA ILE A 382 -5.37 -11.85 3.53
C ILE A 382 -6.67 -12.44 4.10
N GLN A 383 -7.47 -13.09 3.26
CA GLN A 383 -8.74 -13.68 3.70
C GLN A 383 -8.50 -14.85 4.69
N CYS A 384 -7.51 -15.69 4.44
CA CYS A 384 -7.12 -16.78 5.35
C CYS A 384 -6.69 -16.25 6.73
N ILE A 385 -5.94 -15.15 6.79
CA ILE A 385 -5.55 -14.49 8.05
C ILE A 385 -6.78 -14.04 8.83
N LYS A 386 -7.79 -13.49 8.15
CA LYS A 386 -9.07 -13.10 8.76
C LYS A 386 -9.88 -14.30 9.25
N ASP A 387 -10.03 -15.31 8.40
CA ASP A 387 -10.82 -16.50 8.72
C ASP A 387 -10.24 -17.30 9.90
N THR A 388 -8.92 -17.21 10.12
CA THR A 388 -8.20 -17.83 11.23
C THR A 388 -8.06 -16.92 12.47
N ASN A 389 -8.63 -15.71 12.45
CA ASN A 389 -8.52 -14.70 13.50
C ASN A 389 -7.05 -14.38 13.89
N GLN A 390 -6.15 -14.35 12.91
CA GLN A 390 -4.71 -14.09 13.11
C GLN A 390 -4.31 -12.66 12.73
N GLU A 391 -5.28 -11.76 12.77
CA GLU A 391 -5.05 -10.35 12.51
C GLU A 391 -4.30 -9.76 13.72
N GLY A 392 -3.21 -9.04 13.47
CA GLY A 392 -2.26 -8.61 14.50
C GLY A 392 -1.22 -9.67 14.91
N SER A 393 -1.23 -10.87 14.33
CA SER A 393 -0.18 -11.87 14.55
C SER A 393 0.50 -12.36 13.26
N VAL A 394 -0.19 -12.28 12.13
CA VAL A 394 0.35 -12.56 10.79
C VAL A 394 0.39 -11.27 9.97
N PHE A 395 1.57 -10.92 9.46
CA PHE A 395 1.82 -9.69 8.72
C PHE A 395 2.36 -9.97 7.33
N MET A 396 1.71 -9.45 6.30
CA MET A 396 2.16 -9.60 4.91
C MET A 396 2.90 -8.35 4.44
N LEU A 397 4.22 -8.40 4.44
CA LEU A 397 5.07 -7.21 4.23
C LEU A 397 5.25 -6.82 2.76
N GLY A 398 4.76 -7.63 1.83
CA GLY A 398 5.02 -7.42 0.41
C GLY A 398 6.47 -7.75 0.04
N HIS A 399 6.93 -7.16 -1.05
CA HIS A 399 8.31 -7.32 -1.52
C HIS A 399 9.21 -6.25 -0.91
N LEU A 400 10.21 -6.67 -0.13
CA LEU A 400 11.24 -5.80 0.45
C LEU A 400 12.49 -5.83 -0.43
N SER A 401 13.08 -4.67 -0.70
CA SER A 401 14.27 -4.54 -1.55
C SER A 401 15.52 -5.18 -0.94
N SER A 402 15.64 -5.09 0.39
CA SER A 402 16.73 -5.69 1.17
C SER A 402 16.16 -6.48 2.36
N PRO A 403 15.64 -7.71 2.14
CA PRO A 403 14.94 -8.46 3.19
C PRO A 403 15.88 -9.05 4.25
N PHE A 404 17.18 -9.15 3.97
CA PHE A 404 18.13 -9.93 4.77
C PHE A 404 18.36 -9.36 6.17
N ASN A 405 18.44 -8.02 6.30
CA ASN A 405 18.57 -7.36 7.60
C ASN A 405 17.35 -7.61 8.50
N PHE A 406 16.16 -7.70 7.91
CA PHE A 406 14.94 -8.05 8.64
C PHE A 406 14.92 -9.53 9.03
N ILE A 407 15.16 -10.42 8.06
CA ILE A 407 15.14 -11.87 8.26
C ILE A 407 16.10 -12.26 9.39
N LYS A 408 17.32 -11.70 9.39
CA LYS A 408 18.35 -11.96 10.40
C LYS A 408 17.91 -11.63 11.84
N GLU A 409 17.01 -10.68 12.02
CA GLU A 409 16.55 -10.26 13.34
C GLU A 409 15.39 -11.11 13.88
N THR A 410 14.88 -12.05 13.07
CA THR A 410 13.83 -13.01 13.47
C THR A 410 14.42 -14.28 14.10
N ASP A 411 13.58 -15.16 14.62
CA ASP A 411 13.98 -16.35 15.37
C ASP A 411 13.93 -17.65 14.53
N LEU A 412 13.09 -17.69 13.49
CA LEU A 412 12.89 -18.88 12.65
C LEU A 412 12.51 -18.51 11.21
N PHE A 413 13.24 -19.05 10.24
CA PHE A 413 12.85 -19.05 8.83
C PHE A 413 12.06 -20.32 8.48
N VAL A 414 10.91 -20.17 7.81
CA VAL A 414 10.04 -21.31 7.42
C VAL A 414 9.82 -21.35 5.91
N LEU A 415 10.08 -22.52 5.29
CA LEU A 415 9.78 -22.80 3.87
C LEU A 415 8.85 -24.03 3.73
N PRO A 416 7.52 -23.84 3.69
CA PRO A 416 6.54 -24.93 3.74
C PRO A 416 6.18 -25.52 2.35
N SER A 417 6.99 -25.24 1.32
CA SER A 417 6.66 -25.48 -0.09
C SER A 417 6.32 -26.94 -0.42
N TYR A 418 5.40 -27.13 -1.37
CA TYR A 418 5.08 -28.44 -1.94
C TYR A 418 6.18 -28.94 -2.89
N TYR A 419 6.81 -28.03 -3.62
CA TYR A 419 7.92 -28.34 -4.52
C TYR A 419 8.83 -27.12 -4.71
N GLU A 420 10.10 -27.38 -5.01
CA GLU A 420 11.13 -26.38 -5.29
C GLU A 420 11.98 -26.87 -6.46
N GLY A 421 12.53 -25.94 -7.24
CA GLY A 421 13.61 -26.24 -8.17
C GLY A 421 14.93 -26.32 -7.39
N GLN A 422 15.60 -25.18 -7.26
CA GLN A 422 16.67 -24.96 -6.29
C GLN A 422 16.14 -23.97 -5.23
N PRO A 423 16.04 -24.35 -3.95
CA PRO A 423 15.50 -23.46 -2.92
C PRO A 423 16.55 -22.42 -2.52
N MET A 424 16.78 -21.42 -3.38
CA MET A 424 17.75 -20.35 -3.16
C MET A 424 17.51 -19.60 -1.84
N VAL A 425 16.24 -19.44 -1.44
CA VAL A 425 15.88 -18.78 -0.19
C VAL A 425 16.33 -19.55 1.06
N LEU A 426 16.49 -20.89 0.99
CA LEU A 426 17.09 -21.65 2.09
C LEU A 426 18.58 -21.35 2.19
N LEU A 427 19.29 -21.36 1.06
CA LEU A 427 20.71 -21.04 1.02
C LEU A 427 21.00 -19.61 1.50
N GLU A 428 20.15 -18.65 1.13
CA GLU A 428 20.20 -17.27 1.62
C GLU A 428 20.00 -17.21 3.15
N SER A 429 19.02 -17.95 3.67
CA SER A 429 18.72 -17.99 5.11
C SER A 429 19.82 -18.69 5.92
N MET A 430 20.41 -19.76 5.37
CA MET A 430 21.56 -20.45 5.96
C MET A 430 22.79 -19.53 6.00
N THR A 431 23.00 -18.73 4.95
CA THR A 431 24.07 -17.72 4.89
C THR A 431 23.93 -16.67 6.00
N LEU A 432 22.69 -16.35 6.40
CA LEU A 432 22.40 -15.46 7.53
C LEU A 432 22.55 -16.11 8.90
N GLY A 433 22.79 -17.44 8.96
CA GLY A 433 22.85 -18.20 10.21
C GLY A 433 21.48 -18.42 10.86
N MET A 434 20.40 -18.38 10.08
CA MET A 434 19.04 -18.55 10.60
C MET A 434 18.77 -19.98 11.03
N LYS A 435 17.98 -20.14 12.09
CA LYS A 435 17.26 -21.39 12.34
C LYS A 435 16.24 -21.61 11.22
N ILE A 436 16.20 -22.83 10.67
CA ILE A 436 15.35 -23.16 9.52
C ILE A 436 14.40 -24.30 9.85
N LEU A 437 13.16 -24.18 9.38
CA LEU A 437 12.20 -25.26 9.23
C LEU A 437 11.74 -25.31 7.77
N ALA A 438 11.90 -26.44 7.10
CA ALA A 438 11.46 -26.60 5.71
C ALA A 438 10.64 -27.88 5.52
N SER A 439 9.81 -27.92 4.48
CA SER A 439 9.08 -29.15 4.15
C SER A 439 10.01 -30.28 3.75
N ASN A 440 9.70 -31.51 4.19
CA ASN A 440 10.42 -32.73 3.80
C ASN A 440 10.11 -33.12 2.35
N ILE A 441 10.71 -32.37 1.43
CA ILE A 441 10.66 -32.59 -0.01
C ILE A 441 12.10 -32.77 -0.55
N PRO A 442 12.29 -33.51 -1.66
CA PRO A 442 13.64 -33.84 -2.15
C PRO A 442 14.58 -32.63 -2.30
N ALA A 443 14.08 -31.52 -2.84
CA ALA A 443 14.87 -30.31 -3.06
C ALA A 443 15.35 -29.66 -1.75
N ASN A 444 14.54 -29.68 -0.69
CA ASN A 444 14.91 -29.12 0.61
C ASN A 444 15.89 -30.04 1.35
N ILE A 445 15.68 -31.37 1.30
CA ILE A 445 16.59 -32.36 1.89
C ILE A 445 17.99 -32.24 1.27
N ASN A 446 18.08 -32.03 -0.04
CA ASN A 446 19.35 -31.84 -0.73
C ASN A 446 20.14 -30.62 -0.25
N VAL A 447 19.46 -29.60 0.29
CA VAL A 447 20.09 -28.39 0.82
C VAL A 447 20.34 -28.47 2.32
N LEU A 448 19.40 -29.01 3.10
CA LEU A 448 19.49 -29.07 4.55
C LEU A 448 20.23 -30.31 5.10
N GLY A 449 20.46 -31.31 4.25
CA GLY A 449 21.04 -32.59 4.63
C GLY A 449 19.98 -33.60 5.09
N LYS A 450 20.27 -34.90 4.88
CA LYS A 450 19.33 -36.01 5.19
C LYS A 450 19.04 -36.18 6.68
N GLU A 451 19.97 -35.75 7.54
CA GLU A 451 19.89 -35.85 9.00
C GLU A 451 19.66 -34.48 9.66
N GLU A 452 18.99 -33.55 8.95
CA GLU A 452 18.69 -32.20 9.46
C GLU A 452 19.94 -31.39 9.84
N GLU A 453 21.04 -31.58 9.10
CA GLU A 453 22.37 -31.03 9.39
C GLU A 453 22.39 -29.50 9.50
N TYR A 454 21.64 -28.82 8.62
CA TYR A 454 21.57 -27.36 8.55
C TYR A 454 20.21 -26.78 8.94
N GLY A 455 19.22 -27.63 9.26
CA GLY A 455 17.87 -27.18 9.60
C GLY A 455 16.87 -28.31 9.72
N LEU A 456 15.74 -28.02 10.36
CA LEU A 456 14.67 -28.97 10.64
C LEU A 456 13.80 -29.23 9.40
N LEU A 457 13.32 -30.45 9.26
CA LEU A 457 12.35 -30.87 8.26
C LEU A 457 10.97 -31.18 8.88
N THR A 458 9.87 -30.75 8.28
CA THR A 458 8.53 -31.20 8.72
C THR A 458 8.32 -32.67 8.33
N LYS A 459 7.32 -33.36 8.89
CA LYS A 459 7.02 -34.75 8.45
C LYS A 459 6.43 -34.80 7.02
N GLY A 460 5.73 -33.74 6.63
CA GLY A 460 5.06 -33.60 5.35
C GLY A 460 4.67 -32.13 5.07
N THR A 461 3.69 -31.91 4.20
CA THR A 461 3.30 -30.55 3.74
C THR A 461 1.90 -30.14 4.23
N SER A 462 1.25 -30.96 5.05
CA SER A 462 -0.07 -30.65 5.60
C SER A 462 0.01 -29.59 6.70
N THR A 463 -1.12 -28.98 7.03
CA THR A 463 -1.24 -28.03 8.15
C THR A 463 -0.75 -28.65 9.47
N GLU A 464 -1.11 -29.90 9.75
CA GLU A 464 -0.66 -30.62 10.95
C GLU A 464 0.85 -30.84 10.97
N ASP A 465 1.45 -31.26 9.83
CA ASP A 465 2.90 -31.48 9.73
C ASP A 465 3.70 -30.20 9.96
N ILE A 466 3.18 -29.07 9.46
CA ILE A 466 3.81 -27.75 9.65
C ILE A 466 3.69 -27.34 11.11
N LYS A 467 2.53 -27.52 11.76
CA LYS A 467 2.33 -27.22 13.18
C LYS A 467 3.29 -28.01 14.06
N ASP A 468 3.38 -29.33 13.86
CA ASP A 468 4.33 -30.22 14.52
C ASP A 468 5.78 -29.71 14.35
N GLY A 469 6.11 -29.30 13.12
CA GLY A 469 7.40 -28.70 12.80
C GLY A 469 7.66 -27.41 13.57
N LEU A 470 6.68 -26.52 13.69
CA LEU A 470 6.77 -25.27 14.44
C LEU A 470 6.96 -25.52 15.94
N LEU A 471 6.22 -26.47 16.54
CA LEU A 471 6.37 -26.86 17.94
C LEU A 471 7.77 -27.45 18.21
N ARG A 472 8.28 -28.26 17.29
CA ARG A 472 9.64 -28.80 17.38
C ARG A 472 10.67 -27.69 17.24
N ALA A 473 10.52 -26.79 16.28
CA ALA A 473 11.42 -25.65 16.10
C ALA A 473 11.41 -24.71 17.32
N TRP A 474 10.26 -24.46 17.93
CA TRP A 474 10.15 -23.64 19.14
C TRP A 474 10.92 -24.25 20.33
N SER A 475 10.81 -25.56 20.53
CA SER A 475 11.42 -26.27 21.67
C SER A 475 12.87 -26.71 21.42
N TYR A 476 13.36 -26.64 20.18
CA TYR A 476 14.70 -27.12 19.81
C TYR A 476 15.82 -26.25 20.40
N LYS A 477 16.68 -26.87 21.21
CA LYS A 477 17.84 -26.26 21.89
C LYS A 477 19.20 -26.73 21.36
N GLY A 478 19.22 -27.51 20.27
CA GLY A 478 20.45 -27.95 19.65
C GLY A 478 21.08 -26.86 18.76
N ASP A 479 22.25 -27.17 18.22
CA ASP A 479 22.96 -26.35 17.25
C ASP A 479 22.99 -27.05 15.89
N PHE A 480 22.80 -26.28 14.82
CA PHE A 480 22.99 -26.75 13.45
C PHE A 480 24.43 -26.55 13.00
N THR A 481 24.83 -27.31 11.98
CA THR A 481 26.13 -27.12 11.34
C THR A 481 26.19 -25.73 10.67
N SER A 482 27.32 -25.05 10.79
CA SER A 482 27.52 -23.75 10.14
C SER A 482 27.67 -23.93 8.63
N PHE A 483 26.87 -23.20 7.85
CA PHE A 483 26.93 -23.22 6.41
C PHE A 483 28.06 -22.32 5.88
N ASP A 484 28.91 -22.87 4.99
CA ASP A 484 29.94 -22.09 4.29
C ASP A 484 29.45 -21.72 2.87
N PRO A 485 28.98 -20.48 2.66
CA PRO A 485 28.45 -20.05 1.38
C PRO A 485 29.54 -19.93 0.29
N TYR A 486 30.80 -19.68 0.67
CA TYR A 486 31.91 -19.57 -0.29
C TYR A 486 32.30 -20.95 -0.81
N LYS A 487 32.35 -21.95 0.08
CA LYS A 487 32.54 -23.35 -0.31
C LYS A 487 31.41 -23.83 -1.21
N TYR A 488 30.15 -23.56 -0.85
CA TYR A 488 29.00 -23.90 -1.69
C TYR A 488 29.10 -23.32 -3.10
N ASN A 489 29.37 -22.01 -3.23
CA ASN A 489 29.52 -21.37 -4.54
C ASN A 489 30.66 -22.00 -5.37
N LYS A 490 31.79 -22.31 -4.73
CA LYS A 490 32.93 -22.98 -5.38
C LYS A 490 32.54 -24.38 -5.91
N GLU A 491 31.78 -25.14 -5.15
CA GLU A 491 31.29 -26.47 -5.53
C GLU A 491 30.23 -26.40 -6.63
N ALA A 492 29.29 -25.46 -6.55
CA ALA A 492 28.27 -25.23 -7.57
C ALA A 492 28.89 -24.86 -8.93
N ILE A 493 29.89 -23.97 -8.92
CA ILE A 493 30.66 -23.61 -10.12
C ILE A 493 31.40 -24.83 -10.69
N LYS A 494 32.03 -25.65 -9.82
CA LYS A 494 32.72 -26.87 -10.25
C LYS A 494 31.76 -27.89 -10.87
N SER A 495 30.58 -28.11 -10.27
CA SER A 495 29.55 -29.00 -10.81
C SER A 495 29.09 -28.54 -12.19
N PHE A 496 28.84 -27.24 -12.36
CA PHE A 496 28.48 -26.66 -13.65
C PHE A 496 29.55 -26.93 -14.71
N TYR A 497 30.83 -26.71 -14.40
CA TYR A 497 31.92 -27.01 -15.33
C TYR A 497 32.09 -28.50 -15.65
N ASN A 498 31.71 -29.40 -14.74
CA ASN A 498 31.75 -30.84 -14.98
C ASN A 498 30.58 -31.33 -15.86
N GLU A 499 29.46 -30.61 -15.90
CA GLU A 499 28.30 -30.99 -16.72
C GLU A 499 28.42 -30.50 -18.18
N ILE A 500 29.20 -29.44 -18.42
CA ILE A 500 29.42 -28.88 -19.76
C ILE A 500 30.69 -29.38 -20.45
N ASN A 501 31.57 -30.08 -19.73
CA ASN A 501 32.73 -30.80 -20.27
C ASN A 501 32.44 -32.29 -20.32
#